data_AF-A0A2J6THP4-F1
#
_entry.id   AF-A0A2J6THP4-F1
#
_cell.length_a   1.000
_cell.length_b   1.000
_cell.length_c   1.000
_cell.angle_alpha   90.00
_cell.angle_beta   90.00
_cell.angle_gamma   90.00
#
_symmetry.space_group_name_H-M   'P 1'
#
loop_
_entity.id
_entity.type
_entity.pdbx_description
1 polymer ?
#
loop_
_entity_poly.entity_id
_entity_poly.type
_entity_poly.pdbx_seq_one_letter_code
_entity_poly.pdbx_strand_id
1 'polypeptide(L)' 'MGRPKRNVFAAAEETSTPPPSLTPTQAIARVIKAEGNCLYSCSLPDQKLLLVELLSRFRNTIWIKRGGYV' A
#
# COMPACT_ATOMS: atom_id res chain seq x y z
N MET A 1 2.68 -24.76 15.48
CA MET A 1 2.02 -24.73 14.15
C MET A 1 2.34 -23.41 13.48
N GLY A 2 3.32 -23.39 12.57
CA GLY A 2 3.73 -22.15 11.89
C GLY A 2 2.65 -21.68 10.94
N ARG A 3 2.29 -20.39 11.00
CA ARG A 3 1.29 -19.77 10.11
C ARG A 3 1.64 -20.10 8.64
N PRO A 4 0.69 -20.58 7.82
CA PRO A 4 0.98 -20.94 6.43
C PRO A 4 1.48 -19.72 5.65
N LYS A 5 2.70 -19.82 5.10
CA LYS A 5 3.38 -18.74 4.34
C LYS A 5 2.68 -18.37 3.02
N ARG A 6 1.64 -19.10 2.61
CA ARG A 6 0.93 -18.94 1.33
C ARG A 6 0.33 -17.54 1.13
N ASN A 7 -0.18 -16.94 2.20
CA ASN A 7 -0.78 -15.59 2.15
C ASN A 7 0.26 -14.49 1.93
N VAL A 8 1.51 -14.71 2.35
CA VAL A 8 2.62 -13.76 2.17
C VAL A 8 3.07 -13.74 0.70
N PHE A 9 3.14 -14.92 0.07
CA PHE A 9 3.53 -15.03 -1.35
C PHE A 9 2.51 -14.41 -2.29
N ALA A 10 1.20 -14.66 -2.07
CA ALA A 10 0.15 -14.05 -2.89
C ALA A 10 0.16 -12.51 -2.80
N ALA A 11 0.34 -11.97 -1.60
CA ALA A 11 0.49 -10.53 -1.38
C ALA A 11 1.72 -9.95 -2.11
N ALA A 12 2.85 -10.68 -2.10
CA ALA A 12 4.07 -10.26 -2.77
C ALA A 12 3.93 -10.23 -4.30
N GLU A 13 3.28 -11.24 -4.90
CA GLU A 13 3.02 -11.28 -6.35
C GLU A 13 2.12 -10.12 -6.79
N GLU A 14 1.07 -9.81 -6.02
CA GLU A 14 0.17 -8.69 -6.29
C GLU A 14 0.86 -7.32 -6.19
N THR A 15 1.82 -7.15 -5.27
CA THR A 15 2.59 -5.89 -5.20
C THR A 15 3.71 -5.77 -6.23
N SER A 16 4.20 -6.89 -6.76
CA SER A 16 5.34 -6.89 -7.69
C SER A 16 4.92 -6.63 -9.13
N THR A 17 3.65 -6.89 -9.47
CA THR A 17 3.12 -6.67 -10.81
C THR A 17 2.26 -5.40 -10.78
N PRO A 18 2.80 -4.22 -11.17
CA PRO A 18 1.99 -3.02 -11.27
C PRO A 18 0.88 -3.24 -12.31
N PRO A 19 -0.38 -2.81 -12.03
CA PRO A 19 -1.44 -2.89 -13.01
C PRO A 19 -1.08 -2.03 -14.24
N PRO A 20 -1.37 -2.51 -15.47
CA PRO A 20 -0.98 -1.81 -16.71
C PRO A 20 -1.74 -0.50 -16.92
N SER A 21 -2.88 -0.30 -16.26
CA SER A 21 -3.65 0.93 -16.27
C SER A 21 -4.27 1.20 -14.90
N LEU A 22 -4.32 2.48 -14.53
CA LEU A 22 -5.04 2.94 -13.35
C LEU A 22 -6.49 3.15 -13.73
N THR A 23 -7.41 2.61 -12.93
CA THR A 23 -8.83 2.95 -13.05
C THR A 23 -9.05 4.42 -12.65
N PRO A 24 -10.13 5.09 -13.10
CA PRO A 24 -10.37 6.50 -12.75
C PRO A 24 -10.55 6.76 -11.24
N THR A 25 -10.70 5.71 -10.43
CA THR A 25 -10.79 5.77 -8.97
C THR A 25 -9.46 5.51 -8.27
N GLN A 26 -8.42 5.13 -9.01
CA GLN A 26 -7.08 4.85 -8.51
C GLN A 26 -6.14 5.99 -8.91
N ALA A 27 -5.30 6.40 -7.96
CA ALA A 27 -4.29 7.41 -8.20
C ALA A 27 -3.01 6.99 -7.48
N ILE A 28 -1.87 7.35 -8.08
CA ILE A 28 -0.57 7.17 -7.44
C ILE A 28 -0.43 8.23 -6.36
N ALA A 29 -0.05 7.83 -5.15
CA ALA A 29 0.16 8.74 -4.05
C ALA A 29 1.55 8.56 -3.43
N ARG A 30 2.15 9.66 -2.99
CA ARG A 30 3.44 9.66 -2.28
C ARG A 30 3.21 9.52 -0.79
N VAL A 31 3.88 8.57 -0.16
CA VAL A 31 3.76 8.30 1.27
C VAL A 31 4.57 9.35 2.05
N ILE A 32 3.91 10.17 2.85
CA ILE A 32 4.56 11.23 3.64
C ILE A 32 4.92 10.72 5.03
N LYS A 33 3.99 10.00 5.66
CA LYS A 33 4.12 9.54 7.04
C LYS A 33 3.25 8.30 7.28
N ALA A 34 3.70 7.41 8.14
CA ALA A 34 2.86 6.36 8.71
C ALA A 34 2.25 6.89 10.02
N GLU A 35 0.92 6.91 10.15
CA GLU A 35 0.22 7.35 11.37
C GLU A 35 0.08 6.22 12.39
N GLY A 36 0.36 4.97 12.01
CA GLY A 36 0.22 3.78 12.85
C GLY A 36 -1.07 3.02 12.55
N ASN A 37 -1.20 1.81 13.11
CA ASN A 37 -2.33 0.91 12.83
C ASN A 37 -2.61 0.69 11.33
N CYS A 38 -1.56 0.59 10.51
CA CYS A 38 -1.66 0.46 9.05
C CYS A 38 -2.33 1.66 8.33
N LEU A 39 -2.38 2.83 8.98
CA LEU A 39 -2.78 4.10 8.38
C LEU A 39 -1.57 4.88 7.89
N TYR A 40 -1.69 5.47 6.70
CA TYR A 40 -0.64 6.22 6.04
C TYR A 40 -1.20 7.56 5.55
N SER A 41 -0.44 8.62 5.81
CA SER A 41 -0.68 9.94 5.25
C SER A 41 0.03 10.01 3.90
N CYS A 42 -0.73 10.10 2.82
CA CYS A 42 -0.26 10.11 1.44
C CYS A 42 -0.63 11.42 0.75
N SER A 43 0.21 11.90 -0.16
CA SER A 43 -0.07 13.05 -1.02
C SER A 43 -0.38 12.61 -2.42
N LEU A 44 -1.48 13.10 -2.97
CA LEU A 44 -1.81 12.96 -4.39
C LEU A 44 -0.94 13.88 -5.25
N PRO A 45 -0.87 13.64 -6.57
CA PRO A 45 -0.26 14.57 -7.53
C PRO A 45 -0.95 15.94 -7.53
N ASP A 46 -2.22 15.99 -7.12
CA ASP A 46 -3.02 17.21 -6.93
C ASP A 46 -2.69 17.94 -5.60
N GLN A 47 -1.56 17.63 -4.95
CA GLN A 47 -1.10 18.17 -3.66
C GLN A 47 -2.04 17.97 -2.46
N LYS A 48 -3.12 17.20 -2.63
CA LYS A 48 -4.04 16.85 -1.54
C LYS A 48 -3.43 15.78 -0.64
N LEU A 49 -3.51 16.03 0.66
CA LEU A 49 -3.15 15.06 1.70
C LEU A 49 -4.36 14.19 2.01
N LEU A 50 -4.21 12.88 1.86
CA LEU A 50 -5.21 11.89 2.22
C LEU A 50 -4.65 10.95 3.27
N LEU A 51 -5.53 10.53 4.18
CA LEU A 51 -5.25 9.45 5.11
C LEU A 51 -5.83 8.17 4.51
N VAL A 52 -4.96 7.21 4.21
CA VAL A 52 -5.31 5.96 3.56
C VAL A 52 -5.01 4.77 4.47
N GLU A 53 -5.85 3.75 4.41
CA GLU A 53 -5.70 2.52 5.17
C GLU A 53 -5.15 1.41 4.26
N LEU A 54 -4.15 0.68 4.77
CA LEU A 54 -3.66 -0.50 4.08
C LEU A 54 -4.69 -1.64 4.18
N LEU A 55 -5.07 -2.18 3.01
CA LEU A 55 -5.94 -3.33 2.89
C LEU A 55 -5.49 -4.47 3.81
N SER A 56 -6.44 -5.12 4.48
CA SER A 56 -6.19 -6.16 5.49
C SER A 56 -5.31 -7.31 5.00
N ARG A 57 -5.34 -7.62 3.70
CA ARG A 57 -4.51 -8.68 3.09
C ARG A 57 -3.01 -8.34 3.06
N PHE A 58 -2.68 -7.06 3.07
CA PHE A 58 -1.30 -6.56 3.04
C PHE A 58 -0.74 -6.23 4.44
N ARG A 59 -1.59 -6.29 5.46
CA ARG A 59 -1.18 -6.06 6.84
C ARG A 59 -0.23 -7.17 7.29
N ASN A 60 0.90 -6.78 7.87
CA ASN A 60 1.97 -7.67 8.34
C ASN A 60 2.70 -8.47 7.24
N THR A 61 2.44 -8.18 5.96
CA THR A 61 3.12 -8.85 4.82
C THR A 61 3.99 -7.89 4.03
N ILE A 62 3.54 -6.65 3.84
CA ILE A 62 4.28 -5.62 3.09
C ILE A 62 4.51 -4.41 3.99
N TRP A 63 5.69 -3.81 3.86
CA TRP A 63 6.06 -2.57 4.53
C TRP A 63 6.21 -1.45 3.51
N ILE A 64 5.51 -0.35 3.76
CA ILE A 64 5.56 0.83 2.91
C ILE A 64 6.59 1.79 3.49
N LYS A 65 7.58 2.18 2.68
CA LYS A 65 8.62 3.12 3.09
C LYS A 65 8.12 4.56 2.97
N ARG A 66 8.48 5.40 3.94
CA ARG A 66 8.29 6.85 3.86
C ARG A 66 9.00 7.42 2.63
N GLY A 67 8.30 8.27 1.87
CA GLY A 67 8.77 8.85 0.62
C GLY A 67 8.63 7.93 -0.60
N GLY A 68 8.16 6.68 -0.40
CA GLY A 68 7.78 5.79 -1.49
C GLY A 68 6.48 6.22 -2.17
N TYR A 69 6.16 5.54 -3.26
CA TYR A 69 4.93 5.72 -4.01
C TYR A 69 4.09 4.45 -3.90
N VAL A 70 2.78 4.63 -3.80
CA VAL A 70 1.76 3.57 -3.75
C VAL A 70 0.63 3.88 -4.71
#